data_AF-A0A921ZT00-F1
#
_entry.id   AF-A0A921ZT00-F1
#
_cell.length_a   1.000
_cell.length_b   1.000
_cell.length_c   1.000
_cell.angle_alpha   90.00
_cell.angle_beta   90.00
_cell.angle_gamma   90.00
#
_symmetry.space_group_name_H-M   'P 1'
#
loop_
_entity.id
_entity.type
_entity.pdbx_description
1 polymer ?
#
loop_
_entity_poly.entity_id
_entity_poly.type
_entity_poly.pdbx_seq_one_letter_code
_entity_poly.pdbx_strand_id
1 'polypeptide(L)'
;MELGGKVHIMCADTGYHADVEFKLRSFLGSSDQTNAISGRIKKGKDTIATVDGYWDGKIDIKDKKTGEETSLLDVALLKEQRLPRYLMRLDNQKDYESQTLWLKVSEAILNDDQVAATEQKTIIEEAQRARARNLVAPWVPRFFHRDLHVMAPDDAALREQTMAIERLSKTVEAMNESQRVATAYRTQNMGRIPTATHSWDLFGGFVLALVLQALLNWIFYHKD
;
A
#
# COMPACT_ATOMS: atom_id res chain seq x y z
N MET A 1 15.98 -6.82 -2.05
CA MET A 1 14.74 -7.26 -1.38
C MET A 1 13.98 -8.11 -2.38
N GLU A 2 13.48 -9.27 -1.98
CA GLU A 2 12.64 -10.13 -2.83
C GLU A 2 11.24 -10.21 -2.26
N LEU A 3 10.24 -10.33 -3.13
CA LEU A 3 8.85 -10.61 -2.75
C LEU A 3 8.55 -12.07 -3.03
N GLY A 4 7.89 -12.72 -2.10
CA GLY A 4 7.55 -14.14 -2.20
C GLY A 4 6.16 -14.42 -1.66
N GLY A 5 5.49 -15.39 -2.28
CA GLY A 5 4.21 -15.93 -1.80
C GLY A 5 3.02 -15.51 -2.65
N LYS A 6 1.84 -15.90 -2.19
CA LYS A 6 0.57 -15.76 -2.93
C LYS A 6 -0.27 -14.64 -2.36
N VAL A 7 -0.86 -13.87 -3.26
CA VAL A 7 -1.79 -12.78 -2.99
C VAL A 7 -3.11 -13.11 -3.66
N HIS A 8 -4.19 -12.97 -2.90
CA HIS A 8 -5.56 -13.16 -3.36
C HIS A 8 -6.29 -11.82 -3.28
N ILE A 9 -6.79 -11.35 -4.42
CA ILE A 9 -7.53 -10.10 -4.55
C ILE A 9 -8.95 -10.47 -4.97
N MET A 10 -9.96 -10.02 -4.24
CA MET A 10 -11.36 -10.36 -4.54
C MET A 10 -12.24 -9.11 -4.47
N CYS A 11 -13.13 -8.98 -5.45
CA CYS A 11 -14.22 -8.02 -5.44
C CYS A 11 -15.54 -8.78 -5.32
N ALA A 12 -16.19 -8.71 -4.16
CA ALA A 12 -17.44 -9.43 -3.91
C ALA A 12 -18.57 -8.95 -4.84
N ASP A 13 -18.66 -7.63 -5.10
CA ASP A 13 -19.74 -7.02 -5.88
C ASP A 13 -19.74 -7.47 -7.34
N THR A 14 -18.55 -7.63 -7.94
CA THR A 14 -18.42 -8.01 -9.36
C THR A 14 -18.17 -9.51 -9.55
N GLY A 15 -17.80 -10.22 -8.48
CA GLY A 15 -17.42 -11.63 -8.50
C GLY A 15 -16.06 -11.91 -9.16
N TYR A 16 -15.28 -10.87 -9.47
CA TYR A 16 -13.92 -11.00 -9.97
C TYR A 16 -12.95 -11.30 -8.83
N HIS A 17 -11.96 -12.14 -9.11
CA HIS A 17 -10.83 -12.33 -8.23
C HIS A 17 -9.55 -12.62 -9.01
N ALA A 18 -8.41 -12.31 -8.40
CA ALA A 18 -7.09 -12.60 -8.94
C ALA A 18 -6.27 -13.39 -7.91
N ASP A 19 -5.67 -14.48 -8.38
CA ASP A 19 -4.65 -15.23 -7.64
C ASP A 19 -3.29 -14.90 -8.25
N VAL A 20 -2.41 -14.26 -7.50
CA VAL A 20 -1.10 -13.78 -7.97
C VAL A 20 0.00 -14.35 -7.08
N GLU A 21 1.09 -14.81 -7.68
CA GLU A 21 2.25 -15.39 -7.00
C GLU A 21 3.50 -14.59 -7.33
N PHE A 22 4.12 -14.05 -6.28
CA PHE A 22 5.47 -13.50 -6.34
C PHE A 22 6.45 -14.66 -6.17
N LYS A 23 7.22 -14.93 -7.21
CA LYS A 23 8.13 -16.07 -7.25
C LYS A 23 9.44 -15.70 -6.57
N LEU A 24 9.87 -16.57 -5.66
CA LEU A 24 11.22 -16.53 -5.12
C LEU A 24 12.19 -17.15 -6.13
N ARG A 25 13.44 -16.70 -6.09
CA ARG A 25 14.49 -17.28 -6.90
C ARG A 25 14.67 -18.76 -6.55
N SER A 26 14.61 -19.63 -7.55
CA SER A 26 14.83 -21.07 -7.36
C SER A 26 16.31 -21.35 -7.09
N PHE A 27 16.61 -22.20 -6.11
CA PHE A 27 17.99 -22.59 -5.75
C PHE A 27 18.70 -23.42 -6.83
N LEU A 28 17.94 -24.08 -7.72
CA LEU A 28 18.43 -25.04 -8.73
C LEU A 28 18.28 -24.55 -10.20
N GLY A 29 17.95 -23.28 -10.42
CA GLY A 29 17.62 -22.76 -11.77
C GLY A 29 18.24 -21.39 -12.08
N SER A 30 18.36 -21.11 -13.39
CA SER A 30 18.92 -19.89 -14.00
C SER A 30 18.57 -18.60 -13.26
N SER A 31 19.49 -17.63 -13.22
CA SER A 31 19.36 -16.30 -12.59
C SER A 31 18.20 -15.43 -13.08
N ASP A 32 17.48 -15.90 -14.09
CA ASP A 32 16.53 -15.15 -14.94
C ASP A 32 15.10 -15.02 -14.38
N GLN A 33 14.86 -15.48 -13.15
CA GLN A 33 13.52 -15.47 -12.51
C GLN A 33 13.46 -14.63 -11.22
N THR A 34 14.48 -13.79 -10.99
CA THR A 34 14.44 -12.83 -9.87
C THR A 34 13.28 -11.86 -10.10
N ASN A 35 12.47 -11.61 -9.06
CA ASN A 35 11.31 -10.70 -9.11
C ASN A 35 10.18 -11.13 -10.08
N ALA A 36 10.17 -12.38 -10.52
CA ALA A 36 9.10 -12.88 -11.38
C ALA A 36 7.74 -12.90 -10.65
N ILE A 37 6.69 -12.60 -11.39
CA ILE A 37 5.30 -12.66 -10.95
C ILE A 37 4.49 -13.47 -11.95
N SER A 38 3.53 -14.24 -11.46
CA SER A 38 2.54 -14.91 -12.31
C SER A 38 1.19 -14.95 -11.63
N GLY A 39 0.10 -14.90 -12.38
CA GLY A 39 -1.23 -14.89 -11.81
C GLY A 39 -2.33 -15.21 -12.79
N ARG A 40 -3.53 -15.37 -12.23
CA ARG A 40 -4.76 -15.64 -12.98
C ARG A 40 -5.86 -14.72 -12.48
N ILE A 41 -6.55 -14.08 -13.42
CA ILE A 41 -7.76 -13.31 -13.16
C ILE A 41 -8.96 -14.19 -13.52
N LYS A 42 -9.93 -14.25 -12.63
CA LYS A 42 -11.11 -15.12 -12.71
C LYS A 42 -12.39 -14.33 -12.47
N LYS A 43 -13.48 -14.81 -13.06
CA LYS A 43 -14.86 -14.42 -12.75
C LYS A 43 -15.62 -15.67 -12.36
N GLY A 44 -16.05 -15.80 -11.10
CA GLY A 44 -16.50 -17.08 -10.58
C GLY A 44 -15.40 -18.15 -10.71
N LYS A 45 -15.69 -19.33 -11.28
CA LYS A 45 -14.69 -20.40 -11.44
C LYS A 45 -13.82 -20.25 -12.69
N ASP A 46 -14.20 -19.39 -13.63
CA ASP A 46 -13.58 -19.30 -14.93
C ASP A 46 -12.39 -18.35 -14.92
N THR A 47 -11.22 -18.84 -15.36
CA THR A 47 -10.07 -17.99 -15.63
C THR A 47 -10.30 -17.24 -16.93
N ILE A 48 -10.25 -15.90 -16.87
CA ILE A 48 -10.50 -15.01 -18.00
C ILE A 48 -9.23 -14.38 -18.55
N ALA A 49 -8.18 -14.27 -17.74
CA ALA A 49 -6.88 -13.77 -18.16
C ALA A 49 -5.75 -14.36 -17.29
N THR A 50 -4.54 -14.37 -17.84
CA THR A 50 -3.30 -14.68 -17.10
C THR A 50 -2.40 -13.46 -17.08
N VAL A 51 -1.60 -13.35 -16.03
CA VAL A 51 -0.66 -12.25 -15.82
C VAL A 51 0.70 -12.85 -15.58
N ASP A 52 1.73 -12.40 -16.28
CA ASP A 52 3.10 -12.90 -16.13
C ASP A 52 4.09 -11.75 -16.36
N GLY A 53 5.27 -11.82 -15.73
CA GLY A 53 6.33 -10.84 -15.92
C GLY A 53 7.17 -10.62 -14.68
N TYR A 54 7.58 -9.38 -14.45
CA TYR A 54 8.49 -8.98 -13.37
C TYR A 54 7.92 -7.75 -12.65
N TRP A 55 7.80 -7.82 -11.33
CA TRP A 55 7.12 -6.77 -10.57
C TRP A 55 7.89 -5.44 -10.50
N ASP A 56 9.19 -5.47 -10.76
CA ASP A 56 10.09 -4.31 -10.86
C ASP A 56 10.35 -3.85 -12.31
N GLY A 57 9.78 -4.54 -13.29
CA GLY A 57 9.97 -4.30 -14.71
C GLY A 57 8.64 -4.20 -15.46
N LYS A 58 8.38 -5.18 -16.32
CA LYS A 58 7.17 -5.25 -17.13
C LYS A 58 6.30 -6.42 -16.70
N ILE A 59 5.00 -6.18 -16.62
CA ILE A 59 3.98 -7.19 -16.39
C ILE A 59 3.05 -7.16 -17.61
N ASP A 60 2.86 -8.32 -18.21
CA ASP A 60 1.97 -8.54 -19.35
C ASP A 60 0.72 -9.29 -18.90
N ILE A 61 -0.40 -9.03 -19.57
CA ILE A 61 -1.69 -9.68 -19.36
C ILE A 61 -2.16 -10.28 -20.67
N LYS A 62 -2.65 -11.53 -20.59
CA LYS A 62 -3.16 -12.28 -21.72
C LYS A 62 -4.63 -12.62 -21.52
N ASP A 63 -5.49 -12.15 -22.43
CA ASP A 63 -6.91 -12.50 -22.43
C ASP A 63 -7.08 -13.94 -22.94
N LYS A 64 -7.81 -14.77 -22.19
CA LYS A 64 -7.98 -16.19 -22.52
C LYS A 64 -8.96 -16.43 -23.68
N LYS A 65 -9.91 -15.52 -23.91
CA LYS A 65 -10.90 -15.63 -24.99
C LYS A 65 -10.31 -15.23 -26.33
N THR A 66 -9.58 -14.11 -26.38
CA THR A 66 -9.00 -13.59 -27.63
C THR A 66 -7.59 -14.13 -27.89
N GLY A 67 -6.87 -14.52 -26.83
CA GLY A 67 -5.46 -14.90 -26.90
C GLY A 67 -4.51 -13.70 -27.00
N GLU A 68 -5.04 -12.48 -27.01
CA GLU A 68 -4.28 -11.24 -27.11
C GLU A 68 -3.46 -10.99 -25.85
N GLU A 69 -2.21 -10.58 -26.02
CA GLU A 69 -1.27 -10.25 -24.96
C GLU A 69 -0.92 -8.76 -25.03
N THR A 70 -1.09 -8.06 -23.91
CA THR A 70 -0.89 -6.62 -23.80
C THR A 70 -0.09 -6.28 -22.54
N SER A 71 0.56 -5.11 -22.53
CA SER A 71 1.27 -4.66 -21.34
C SER A 71 0.27 -4.17 -20.30
N LEU A 72 0.25 -4.82 -19.13
CA LEU A 72 -0.56 -4.43 -17.99
C LEU A 72 0.10 -3.30 -17.21
N LEU A 73 1.42 -3.42 -17.01
CA LEU A 73 2.21 -2.48 -16.22
C LEU A 73 3.64 -2.44 -16.73
N ASP A 74 4.17 -1.24 -16.90
CA ASP A 74 5.57 -0.98 -17.19
C ASP A 74 6.13 -0.01 -16.14
N VAL A 75 7.01 -0.48 -15.26
CA VAL A 75 7.60 0.32 -14.18
C VAL A 75 8.43 1.49 -14.72
N ALA A 76 9.04 1.37 -15.89
CA ALA A 76 9.79 2.47 -16.49
C ALA A 76 8.84 3.62 -16.88
N LEU A 77 7.73 3.30 -17.54
CA LEU A 77 6.69 4.27 -17.90
C LEU A 77 6.05 4.90 -16.64
N LEU A 78 5.75 4.10 -15.62
CA LEU A 78 5.15 4.59 -14.38
C LEU A 78 6.04 5.59 -13.64
N LYS A 79 7.37 5.44 -13.70
CA LYS A 79 8.30 6.39 -13.08
C LYS A 79 8.19 7.78 -13.72
N GLU A 80 7.99 7.84 -15.03
CA GLU A 80 7.81 9.10 -15.77
C GLU A 80 6.47 9.78 -15.47
N GLN A 81 5.43 8.97 -15.22
CA GLN A 81 4.06 9.44 -14.98
C GLN A 81 3.71 9.62 -13.48
N ARG A 82 4.68 9.41 -12.58
CA ARG A 82 4.43 9.40 -11.14
C ARG A 82 3.92 10.76 -10.66
N LEU A 83 2.76 10.76 -9.99
CA LEU A 83 2.23 11.97 -9.37
C LEU A 83 3.19 12.50 -8.28
N PRO A 84 3.41 13.83 -8.23
CA PRO A 84 4.22 14.43 -7.18
C PRO A 84 3.64 14.13 -5.80
N ARG A 85 4.49 13.67 -4.89
CA ARG A 85 4.15 13.49 -3.48
C ARG A 85 4.31 14.81 -2.73
N TYR A 86 3.29 15.18 -1.96
CA TYR A 86 3.31 16.33 -1.08
C TYR A 86 3.34 15.86 0.37
N LEU A 87 4.16 16.50 1.19
CA LEU A 87 4.18 16.29 2.63
C LEU A 87 3.82 17.57 3.36
N MET A 88 3.26 17.41 4.55
CA MET A 88 3.12 18.50 5.50
C MET A 88 4.51 18.99 5.89
N ARG A 89 4.71 20.30 5.94
CA ARG A 89 5.99 20.86 6.39
C ARG A 89 6.25 20.50 7.85
N LEU A 90 7.52 20.31 8.23
CA LEU A 90 7.91 19.86 9.58
C LEU A 90 7.40 20.77 10.71
N ASP A 91 7.40 22.08 10.47
CA ASP A 91 6.89 23.12 11.36
C ASP A 91 5.38 23.02 11.65
N ASN A 92 4.64 22.29 10.80
CA ASN A 92 3.21 22.04 10.97
C ASN A 92 2.91 20.62 11.48
N GLN A 93 3.90 19.74 11.56
CA GLN A 93 3.73 18.36 12.02
C GLN A 93 3.77 18.28 13.55
N LYS A 94 3.00 17.34 14.12
CA LYS A 94 3.01 17.05 15.56
C LYS A 94 4.19 16.15 15.94
N ASP A 95 4.54 16.14 17.23
CA ASP A 95 5.68 15.40 17.78
C ASP A 95 5.72 13.89 17.48
N TYR A 96 4.54 13.26 17.28
CA TYR A 96 4.41 11.82 16.99
C TYR A 96 4.14 11.50 15.53
N GLU A 97 4.20 12.49 14.64
CA GLU A 97 4.20 12.24 13.20
C GLU A 97 5.57 11.71 12.78
N SER A 98 5.58 10.70 11.90
CA SER A 98 6.78 9.90 11.64
C SER A 98 7.99 10.74 11.21
N GLN A 99 7.81 11.76 10.36
CA GLN A 99 8.94 12.56 9.89
C GLN A 99 9.55 13.39 11.03
N THR A 100 8.72 14.03 11.87
CA THR A 100 9.18 14.77 13.06
C THR A 100 9.80 13.85 14.10
N LEU A 101 9.12 12.74 14.45
CA LEU A 101 9.59 11.82 15.47
C LEU A 101 10.95 11.21 15.14
N TRP A 102 11.17 10.87 13.87
CA TRP A 102 12.40 10.21 13.40
C TRP A 102 13.43 11.16 12.79
N LEU A 103 13.19 12.48 12.78
CA LEU A 103 14.01 13.48 12.08
C LEU A 103 15.51 13.32 12.37
N LYS A 104 15.89 13.33 13.65
CA LYS A 104 17.29 13.25 14.07
C LYS A 104 17.96 11.92 13.71
N VAL A 105 17.20 10.83 13.74
CA VAL A 105 17.69 9.51 13.31
C VAL A 105 17.93 9.50 11.80
N SER A 106 16.98 10.05 11.03
CA SER A 106 17.11 10.17 9.57
C SER A 106 18.27 11.08 9.18
N GLU A 107 18.48 12.22 9.84
CA GLU A 107 19.63 13.11 9.61
C GLU A 107 20.97 12.41 9.90
N ALA A 108 21.06 11.67 11.01
CA ALA A 108 22.27 10.91 11.34
C ALA A 108 22.57 9.80 10.30
N ILE A 109 21.54 9.08 9.85
CA ILE A 109 21.67 8.06 8.79
C ILE A 109 22.12 8.71 7.47
N LEU A 110 21.56 9.87 7.10
CA LEU A 110 21.96 10.58 5.88
C LEU A 110 23.41 11.08 5.92
N ASN A 111 23.95 11.30 7.12
CA ASN A 111 25.34 11.68 7.35
C ASN A 111 26.27 10.48 7.61
N ASP A 112 25.79 9.25 7.41
CA ASP A 112 26.49 7.99 7.68
C ASP A 112 27.00 7.85 9.14
N ASP A 113 26.44 8.61 10.09
CA ASP A 113 26.79 8.55 11.51
C ASP A 113 25.95 7.51 12.25
N GLN A 114 26.43 6.27 12.24
CA GLN A 114 25.75 5.14 12.87
C GLN A 114 25.68 5.25 14.40
N VAL A 115 26.65 5.93 15.03
CA VAL A 115 26.66 6.10 16.49
C VAL A 115 25.55 7.08 16.87
N ALA A 116 25.49 8.24 16.25
CA ALA A 116 24.43 9.21 16.48
C ALA A 116 23.05 8.65 16.12
N ALA A 117 22.92 7.91 15.02
CA ALA A 117 21.65 7.27 14.66
C ALA A 117 21.17 6.29 15.75
N THR A 118 22.08 5.50 16.31
CA THR A 118 21.79 4.55 17.39
C THR A 118 21.39 5.26 18.68
N GLU A 119 22.11 6.32 19.06
CA GLU A 119 21.79 7.13 20.23
C GLU A 119 20.40 7.78 20.11
N GLN A 120 20.12 8.45 18.99
CA GLN A 120 18.82 9.11 18.76
C GLN A 120 17.67 8.09 18.72
N LYS A 121 17.88 6.92 18.11
CA LYS A 121 16.91 5.82 18.12
C LYS A 121 16.66 5.34 19.55
N THR A 122 17.71 5.18 20.34
CA THR A 122 17.62 4.73 21.74
C THR A 122 16.78 5.68 22.58
N ILE A 123 16.97 7.00 22.42
CA ILE A 123 16.18 8.03 23.13
C ILE A 123 14.67 7.87 22.83
N ILE A 124 14.30 7.70 21.56
CA ILE A 124 12.90 7.52 21.16
C ILE A 124 12.31 6.25 21.77
N GLU A 125 13.03 5.13 21.68
CA GLU A 125 12.57 3.83 22.18
C GLU A 125 12.50 3.78 23.70
N GLU A 126 13.42 4.42 24.41
CA GLU A 126 13.40 4.56 25.87
C GLU A 126 12.23 5.40 26.34
N ALA A 127 11.94 6.51 25.67
CA ALA A 127 10.76 7.32 25.95
C ALA A 127 9.47 6.52 25.75
N GLN A 128 9.37 5.70 24.69
CA GLN A 128 8.23 4.81 24.47
C GLN A 128 8.13 3.69 25.53
N ARG A 129 9.26 3.07 25.90
CA ARG A 129 9.31 2.06 26.98
C ARG A 129 8.92 2.64 28.33
N ALA A 130 9.36 3.85 28.65
CA ALA A 130 8.98 4.55 29.88
C ALA A 130 7.48 4.87 29.91
N ARG A 131 6.91 5.34 28.78
CA ARG A 131 5.46 5.55 28.66
C ARG A 131 4.67 4.29 28.87
N ALA A 132 5.06 3.20 28.20
CA ALA A 132 4.39 1.92 28.32
C ALA A 132 4.39 1.39 29.77
N ARG A 133 5.49 1.57 30.51
CA ARG A 133 5.58 1.19 31.94
C ARG A 133 4.64 1.99 32.84
N ASN A 134 4.34 3.24 32.48
CA ASN A 134 3.50 4.14 33.27
C ASN A 134 2.04 4.15 32.83
N LEU A 135 1.65 3.28 31.87
CA LEU A 135 0.26 3.17 31.44
C LEU A 135 -0.57 2.47 32.52
N VAL A 136 -1.58 3.18 33.03
CA VAL A 136 -2.58 2.63 33.96
C VAL A 136 -3.72 1.92 33.21
N ALA A 137 -3.87 2.22 31.91
CA ALA A 137 -4.86 1.62 31.03
C ALA A 137 -4.21 1.17 29.71
N PRO A 138 -4.78 0.18 29.00
CA PRO A 138 -4.29 -0.25 27.70
C PRO A 138 -4.19 0.90 26.69
N TRP A 139 -3.14 0.89 25.86
CA TRP A 139 -3.01 1.85 24.76
C TRP A 139 -4.13 1.66 23.74
N VAL A 140 -4.76 2.76 23.32
CA VAL A 140 -5.83 2.77 22.31
C VAL A 140 -5.34 3.52 21.06
N PRO A 141 -5.36 2.91 19.87
CA PRO A 141 -5.00 3.59 18.63
C PRO A 141 -5.93 4.77 18.34
N ARG A 142 -5.37 5.88 17.86
CA ARG A 142 -6.14 7.12 17.63
C ARG A 142 -7.09 7.05 16.42
N PHE A 143 -6.65 6.38 15.36
CA PHE A 143 -7.33 6.41 14.05
C PHE A 143 -7.87 5.05 13.61
N PHE A 144 -7.69 4.01 14.43
CA PHE A 144 -8.12 2.65 14.13
C PHE A 144 -8.85 2.08 15.34
N HIS A 145 -9.94 1.37 15.08
CA HIS A 145 -10.70 0.66 16.10
C HIS A 145 -10.47 -0.83 15.91
N ARG A 146 -10.32 -1.55 17.02
CA ARG A 146 -10.27 -3.01 16.98
C ARG A 146 -11.66 -3.53 16.67
N ASP A 147 -11.81 -4.20 15.55
CA ASP A 147 -13.00 -5.00 15.28
C ASP A 147 -12.99 -6.22 16.23
N LEU A 148 -14.02 -6.32 17.07
CA LEU A 148 -14.19 -7.41 18.03
C LEU A 148 -15.07 -8.53 17.46
N HIS A 149 -15.60 -8.37 16.25
CA HIS A 149 -16.48 -9.33 15.62
C HIS A 149 -15.69 -10.51 15.03
N VAL A 150 -15.41 -11.53 15.84
CA VAL A 150 -15.04 -12.86 15.32
C VAL A 150 -16.32 -13.46 14.74
N MET A 151 -16.50 -13.39 13.42
CA MET A 151 -17.73 -13.82 12.76
C MET A 151 -17.96 -15.33 12.93
N ALA A 152 -18.96 -15.71 13.73
CA ALA A 152 -19.75 -16.90 13.46
C ALA A 152 -20.72 -16.58 12.29
N PRO A 153 -21.00 -17.53 11.39
CA PRO A 153 -21.82 -17.25 10.21
C PRO A 153 -23.29 -17.20 10.61
N ASP A 154 -23.88 -16.00 10.66
CA ASP A 154 -25.34 -15.82 10.67
C ASP A 154 -25.73 -14.43 10.13
N ASP A 155 -26.92 -14.35 9.52
CA ASP A 155 -27.47 -13.20 8.74
C ASP A 155 -27.46 -11.82 9.44
N ALA A 156 -27.24 -11.79 10.75
CA ALA A 156 -26.99 -10.55 11.50
C ALA A 156 -25.69 -9.85 11.03
N ALA A 157 -24.67 -10.62 10.67
CA ALA A 157 -23.40 -10.14 10.15
C ALA A 157 -23.57 -9.34 8.84
N LEU A 158 -24.49 -9.76 7.97
CA LEU A 158 -24.75 -9.08 6.70
C LEU A 158 -25.40 -7.71 6.93
N ARG A 159 -26.32 -7.62 7.89
CA ARG A 159 -26.96 -6.36 8.29
C ARG A 159 -25.98 -5.41 8.96
N GLU A 160 -25.11 -5.94 9.82
CA GLU A 160 -24.09 -5.13 10.48
C GLU A 160 -23.02 -4.67 9.50
N GLN A 161 -22.59 -5.52 8.55
CA GLN A 161 -21.74 -5.11 7.43
C GLN A 161 -22.38 -4.03 6.59
N THR A 162 -23.68 -4.14 6.29
CA THR A 162 -24.42 -3.10 5.54
C THR A 162 -24.43 -1.78 6.31
N MET A 163 -24.69 -1.81 7.63
CA MET A 163 -24.63 -0.60 8.48
C MET A 163 -23.21 -0.05 8.62
N ALA A 164 -22.19 -0.91 8.67
CA ALA A 164 -20.79 -0.52 8.72
C ALA A 164 -20.34 0.13 7.41
N ILE A 165 -20.76 -0.42 6.26
CA ILE A 165 -20.57 0.17 4.93
C ILE A 165 -21.26 1.52 4.86
N GLU A 166 -22.49 1.65 5.38
CA GLU A 166 -23.20 2.93 5.37
C GLU A 166 -22.52 3.98 6.27
N ARG A 167 -22.01 3.57 7.44
CA ARG A 167 -21.21 4.43 8.32
C ARG A 167 -19.88 4.82 7.68
N LEU A 168 -19.22 3.89 6.99
CA LEU A 168 -17.98 4.15 6.26
C LEU A 168 -18.24 5.08 5.08
N SER A 169 -19.33 4.90 4.32
CA SER A 169 -19.73 5.81 3.23
C SER A 169 -19.95 7.21 3.76
N LYS A 170 -20.71 7.38 4.85
CA LYS A 170 -20.92 8.68 5.51
C LYS A 170 -19.61 9.30 6.02
N THR A 171 -18.70 8.47 6.55
CA THR A 171 -17.39 8.92 7.01
C THR A 171 -16.49 9.31 5.84
N VAL A 172 -16.54 8.57 4.73
CA VAL A 172 -15.80 8.85 3.49
C VAL A 172 -16.35 10.11 2.82
N GLU A 173 -17.66 10.34 2.83
CA GLU A 173 -18.30 11.57 2.35
C GLU A 173 -17.88 12.76 3.22
N ALA A 174 -17.90 12.61 4.55
CA ALA A 174 -17.40 13.62 5.47
C ALA A 174 -15.90 13.88 5.29
N MET A 175 -15.10 12.84 5.02
CA MET A 175 -13.69 12.93 4.68
C MET A 175 -13.47 13.58 3.32
N ASN A 176 -14.29 13.31 2.32
CA ASN A 176 -14.24 13.93 1.00
C ASN A 176 -14.62 15.41 1.09
N GLU A 177 -15.58 15.77 1.93
CA GLU A 177 -15.97 17.16 2.17
C GLU A 177 -14.88 17.90 2.95
N SER A 178 -14.31 17.28 3.98
CA SER A 178 -13.14 17.85 4.68
C SER A 178 -11.88 17.85 3.81
N GLN A 179 -11.73 16.93 2.87
CA GLN A 179 -10.70 16.98 1.82
C GLN A 179 -10.99 18.10 0.83
N ARG A 180 -12.24 18.36 0.41
CA ARG A 180 -12.62 19.49 -0.45
C ARG A 180 -12.33 20.83 0.25
N VAL A 181 -12.68 20.95 1.52
CA VAL A 181 -12.32 22.10 2.36
C VAL A 181 -10.80 22.21 2.52
N ALA A 182 -10.08 21.12 2.78
CA ALA A 182 -8.62 21.11 2.83
C ALA A 182 -7.96 21.39 1.47
N THR A 183 -8.62 21.05 0.36
CA THR A 183 -8.18 21.34 -1.02
C THR A 183 -8.26 22.84 -1.29
N ALA A 184 -9.24 23.54 -0.68
CA ALA A 184 -9.31 25.00 -0.70
C ALA A 184 -8.22 25.68 0.16
N TYR A 185 -7.70 25.01 1.19
CA TYR A 185 -6.56 25.46 2.01
C TYR A 185 -5.18 24.95 1.54
N ARG A 186 -5.13 24.16 0.45
CA ARG A 186 -3.97 23.36 0.00
C ARG A 186 -2.71 24.16 -0.36
N THR A 187 -2.83 25.47 -0.59
CA THR A 187 -1.74 26.29 -1.11
C THR A 187 -0.78 26.82 -0.04
N GLN A 188 -1.09 26.74 1.27
CA GLN A 188 -0.27 27.43 2.27
C GLN A 188 0.72 26.52 3.04
N ASN A 189 0.40 25.23 3.25
CA ASN A 189 1.09 24.41 4.26
C ASN A 189 1.77 23.13 3.78
N MET A 190 1.74 22.83 2.48
CA MET A 190 2.38 21.63 1.90
C MET A 190 3.66 21.99 1.14
N GLY A 191 4.74 21.26 1.43
CA GLY A 191 5.99 21.33 0.67
C GLY A 191 6.01 20.27 -0.43
N ARG A 192 6.49 20.63 -1.64
CA ARG A 192 6.80 19.65 -2.69
C ARG A 192 8.07 18.90 -2.29
N ILE A 193 8.05 17.57 -2.38
CA ILE A 193 9.25 16.76 -2.19
C ILE A 193 10.04 16.79 -3.51
N PRO A 194 11.35 17.11 -3.50
CA PRO A 194 12.19 16.93 -4.66
C PRO A 194 12.14 15.49 -5.16
N THR A 195 12.02 15.30 -6.47
CA THR A 195 12.04 13.97 -7.13
C THR A 195 13.42 13.33 -7.16
N ALA A 196 14.44 14.04 -6.64
CA ALA A 196 15.79 13.55 -6.59
C ALA A 196 16.04 12.84 -5.24
N THR A 197 16.59 11.63 -5.36
CA THR A 197 17.23 10.79 -4.35
C THR A 197 16.31 10.01 -3.41
N HIS A 198 15.96 8.77 -3.79
CA HIS A 198 16.42 7.54 -3.12
C HIS A 198 15.86 6.28 -3.82
N SER A 199 16.68 5.23 -3.92
CA SER A 199 16.29 3.89 -4.44
C SER A 199 15.24 3.16 -3.58
N TRP A 200 14.82 3.76 -2.46
CA TRP A 200 13.85 3.23 -1.50
C TRP A 200 12.38 3.49 -1.89
N ASP A 201 12.13 4.15 -3.02
CA ASP A 201 10.78 4.57 -3.44
C ASP A 201 9.85 3.43 -3.93
N LEU A 202 10.37 2.20 -4.02
CA LEU A 202 9.60 1.00 -4.36
C LEU A 202 9.76 -0.05 -3.24
N PHE A 203 9.26 0.24 -2.04
CA PHE A 203 9.02 -0.82 -1.07
C PHE A 203 8.06 -1.84 -1.65
N GLY A 204 8.20 -3.12 -1.27
CA GLY A 204 7.32 -4.21 -1.75
C GLY A 204 5.83 -3.91 -1.63
N GLY A 205 5.42 -3.16 -0.60
CA GLY A 205 4.02 -2.72 -0.44
C GLY A 205 3.55 -1.71 -1.48
N PHE A 206 4.42 -0.83 -1.98
CA PHE A 206 4.06 0.12 -3.04
C PHE A 206 3.95 -0.56 -4.40
N VAL A 207 4.86 -1.50 -4.70
CA VAL A 207 4.75 -2.36 -5.89
C VAL A 207 3.47 -3.18 -5.84
N LEU A 208 3.16 -3.80 -4.70
CA LEU A 208 1.91 -4.54 -4.52
C LEU A 208 0.69 -3.64 -4.73
N ALA A 209 0.71 -2.41 -4.21
CA ALA A 209 -0.36 -1.44 -4.42
C ALA A 209 -0.49 -1.01 -5.89
N LEU A 210 0.61 -0.85 -6.63
CA LEU A 210 0.59 -0.55 -8.06
C LEU A 210 0.03 -1.72 -8.88
N VAL A 211 0.47 -2.95 -8.60
CA VAL A 211 -0.03 -4.16 -9.23
C VAL A 211 -1.53 -4.32 -8.92
N LEU A 212 -1.93 -4.13 -7.67
CA LEU A 212 -3.33 -4.14 -7.26
C LEU A 212 -4.14 -3.08 -8.00
N GLN A 213 -3.65 -1.84 -8.08
CA GLN A 213 -4.34 -0.75 -8.79
C GLN A 213 -4.47 -1.03 -10.29
N ALA A 214 -3.43 -1.57 -10.93
CA ALA A 214 -3.47 -1.96 -12.34
C ALA A 214 -4.48 -3.09 -12.60
N LEU A 215 -4.51 -4.10 -11.72
CA LEU A 215 -5.48 -5.19 -11.78
C LEU A 215 -6.91 -4.69 -11.58
N LEU A 216 -7.15 -3.81 -10.61
CA LEU A 216 -8.45 -3.19 -10.39
C LEU A 216 -8.86 -2.36 -11.62
N ASN A 217 -7.96 -1.52 -12.16
CA ASN A 217 -8.25 -0.73 -13.35
C ASN A 217 -8.63 -1.60 -14.55
N TRP A 218 -7.92 -2.71 -14.79
CA TRP A 218 -8.26 -3.65 -15.86
C TRP A 218 -9.61 -4.33 -15.62
N ILE A 219 -9.88 -4.76 -14.38
CA ILE A 219 -11.15 -5.40 -14.00
C ILE A 219 -12.34 -4.44 -14.23
N PHE A 220 -12.18 -3.15 -13.92
CA PHE A 220 -13.28 -2.19 -13.90
C PHE A 220 -13.45 -1.35 -15.18
N TYR A 221 -12.39 -1.05 -15.94
CA TYR A 221 -12.47 -0.07 -17.03
C TYR A 221 -12.32 -0.66 -18.44
N HIS A 222 -11.92 -1.92 -18.59
CA HIS A 222 -11.65 -2.49 -19.92
C HIS A 222 -12.79 -3.33 -20.51
N LYS A 223 -13.99 -3.32 -19.89
CA LYS A 223 -15.12 -4.18 -20.32
C LYS A 223 -16.49 -3.52 -20.49
N ASP A 224 -16.52 -2.19 -20.57
CA ASP A 224 -17.66 -1.45 -21.14
C ASP A 224 -17.26 -0.86 -22.49
#